data_AF-A0A3D0C2Q8-F1
#
_entry.id   AF-A0A3D0C2Q8-F1
#
_cell.length_a   1.000
_cell.length_b   1.000
_cell.length_c   1.000
_cell.angle_alpha   90.00
_cell.angle_beta   90.00
_cell.angle_gamma   90.00
#
_symmetry.space_group_name_H-M   'P 1'
#
loop_
_entity.id
_entity.type
_entity.pdbx_description
1 polymer ?
#
loop_
_entity_poly.entity_id
_entity_poly.type
_entity_poly.pdbx_seq_one_letter_code
_entity_poly.pdbx_strand_id
1 'polypeptide(L)'
;MNSIIAILLFNLALLSFTLQAKTPAARDISHLISKEVFASYIDVADFIEQSPKVTITAMPSKADIDEYGQHLAKSLTGSDCDRDGVMDDNKTCNAVFYKLWLKYAR
;
A
#
# COMPACT_ATOMS: atom_id res chain seq x y z
N MET A 1 -10.14 47.90 32.92
CA MET A 1 -9.07 47.31 32.08
C MET A 1 -8.89 45.82 32.35
N ASN A 2 -8.79 45.38 33.61
CA ASN A 2 -8.64 43.95 33.98
C ASN A 2 -9.78 43.04 33.49
N SER A 3 -11.04 43.49 33.52
CA SER A 3 -12.18 42.66 33.09
C SER A 3 -12.22 42.40 31.58
N ILE A 4 -11.72 43.34 30.77
CA ILE A 4 -11.65 43.19 29.30
C ILE A 4 -10.58 42.16 28.93
N ILE A 5 -9.43 42.19 29.62
CA ILE A 5 -8.34 41.21 29.45
C ILE A 5 -8.82 39.81 29.86
N ALA A 6 -9.60 39.70 30.94
CA ALA A 6 -10.17 38.41 31.37
C ALA A 6 -11.15 37.82 30.34
N ILE A 7 -12.00 38.67 29.75
CA ILE A 7 -12.94 38.24 28.70
C ILE A 7 -12.19 37.80 27.44
N LEU A 8 -11.12 38.51 27.04
CA LEU A 8 -10.29 38.14 25.89
C LEU A 8 -9.58 36.80 26.09
N LEU A 9 -9.03 36.55 27.28
CA LEU A 9 -8.38 35.29 27.62
C LEU A 9 -9.37 34.11 27.66
N PHE A 10 -10.60 34.34 28.14
CA PHE A 10 -11.64 33.31 28.18
C PHE A 10 -12.12 32.91 26.77
N ASN A 11 -12.28 33.88 25.86
CA ASN A 11 -12.65 33.62 24.46
C ASN A 11 -11.51 32.91 23.69
N LEU A 12 -10.25 33.20 24.00
CA LEU A 12 -9.10 32.54 23.37
C LEU A 12 -8.97 31.07 23.80
N ALA A 13 -9.31 30.75 25.06
CA ALA A 13 -9.33 29.38 25.56
C ALA A 13 -10.45 28.53 24.93
N LEU A 14 -11.62 29.13 24.63
CA LEU A 14 -12.75 28.43 24.00
C LEU A 14 -12.51 28.05 22.53
N LEU A 15 -11.62 28.75 21.84
CA LEU A 15 -11.26 28.47 20.43
C LEU A 15 -10.35 27.26 20.24
N SER A 16 -9.80 26.69 21.33
CA SER A 16 -8.79 25.63 21.26
C SER A 16 -9.36 24.21 21.09
N PHE A 17 -10.69 24.03 21.03
CA PHE A 17 -11.33 22.70 21.16
C PHE A 17 -11.87 22.06 19.87
N THR A 18 -11.57 22.57 18.67
CA THR A 18 -12.21 22.04 17.43
C THR A 18 -11.26 21.54 16.35
N LEU A 19 -10.03 21.13 16.69
CA LEU A 19 -9.20 20.36 15.76
C LEU A 19 -9.49 18.87 15.88
N GLN A 20 -10.53 18.40 15.19
CA GLN A 20 -10.78 16.98 15.02
C GLN A 20 -10.16 16.52 13.70
N ALA A 21 -8.99 15.90 13.78
CA ALA A 21 -8.34 15.30 12.61
C ALA A 21 -9.24 14.18 12.07
N LYS A 22 -9.89 14.42 10.93
CA LYS A 22 -10.60 13.37 10.20
C LYS A 22 -9.56 12.46 9.58
N THR A 23 -9.40 11.26 10.12
CA THR A 23 -8.58 10.23 9.48
C THR A 23 -9.13 10.01 8.07
N PRO A 24 -8.31 10.16 7.01
CA PRO A 24 -8.76 9.82 5.67
C PRO A 24 -9.20 8.35 5.70
N ALA A 25 -10.44 8.10 5.30
CA ALA A 25 -10.93 6.73 5.17
C ALA A 25 -9.97 6.02 4.21
N ALA A 26 -9.29 4.97 4.69
CA ALA A 26 -8.47 4.14 3.83
C ALA A 26 -9.37 3.68 2.67
N ARG A 27 -8.91 3.92 1.43
CA ARG A 27 -9.66 3.52 0.23
C ARG A 27 -10.00 2.04 0.36
N ASP A 28 -11.27 1.69 0.21
CA ASP A 28 -11.72 0.32 0.46
C ASP A 28 -11.16 -0.63 -0.60
N ILE A 29 -10.32 -1.55 -0.17
CA ILE A 29 -9.70 -2.59 -1.00
C ILE A 29 -10.18 -4.00 -0.64
N SER A 30 -11.31 -4.12 0.07
CA SER A 30 -11.87 -5.43 0.47
C SER A 30 -12.29 -6.29 -0.74
N HIS A 31 -12.44 -5.68 -1.92
CA HIS A 31 -12.70 -6.39 -3.17
C HIS A 31 -11.50 -7.22 -3.64
N LEU A 32 -10.29 -6.92 -3.15
CA LEU A 32 -9.10 -7.69 -3.49
C LEU A 32 -9.18 -9.07 -2.86
N ILE A 33 -9.31 -9.14 -1.54
CA ILE A 33 -9.23 -10.39 -0.76
C ILE A 33 -10.10 -10.29 0.48
N SER A 34 -10.73 -11.39 0.91
CA SER A 34 -11.54 -11.39 2.14
C SER A 34 -10.66 -11.31 3.41
N LYS A 35 -11.28 -10.99 4.56
CA LYS A 35 -10.58 -10.89 5.84
C LYS A 35 -9.96 -12.23 6.25
N GLU A 36 -10.67 -13.33 6.02
CA GLU A 36 -10.27 -14.68 6.40
C GLU A 36 -9.03 -15.12 5.64
N VAL A 37 -9.00 -14.86 4.33
CA VAL A 37 -7.83 -15.18 3.50
C VAL A 37 -6.66 -14.26 3.84
N PHE A 38 -6.90 -12.98 4.14
CA PHE A 38 -5.81 -12.11 4.60
C PHE A 38 -5.24 -12.57 5.96
N ALA A 39 -6.09 -13.04 6.87
CA ALA A 39 -5.68 -13.52 8.18
C ALA A 39 -4.86 -14.83 8.12
N SER A 40 -4.94 -15.60 7.03
CA SER A 40 -4.14 -16.81 6.86
C SER A 40 -2.67 -16.52 6.52
N TYR A 41 -2.35 -15.33 6.01
CA TYR A 41 -0.95 -14.97 5.78
C TYR A 41 -0.22 -14.72 7.10
N ILE A 42 1.04 -15.18 7.18
CA ILE A 42 1.86 -15.03 8.38
C ILE A 42 2.36 -13.58 8.49
N ASP A 43 2.94 -13.08 7.40
CA ASP A 43 3.53 -11.75 7.30
C ASP A 43 3.49 -11.25 5.86
N VAL A 44 4.16 -10.12 5.60
CA VAL A 44 4.20 -9.52 4.26
C VAL A 44 4.97 -10.37 3.24
N ALA A 45 5.98 -11.13 3.66
CA ALA A 45 6.74 -11.99 2.76
C ALA A 45 5.86 -13.17 2.30
N ASP A 46 5.14 -13.79 3.22
CA ASP A 46 4.18 -14.86 2.94
C ASP A 46 3.02 -14.37 2.04
N PHE A 47 2.50 -13.16 2.31
CA PHE A 47 1.52 -12.51 1.42
C PHE A 47 2.05 -12.34 -0.01
N ILE A 48 3.29 -11.84 -0.17
CA ILE A 48 3.91 -11.64 -1.49
C ILE A 48 4.14 -12.98 -2.19
N GLU A 49 4.60 -13.99 -1.46
CA GLU A 49 4.87 -15.32 -1.99
C GLU A 49 3.58 -15.98 -2.52
N GLN A 50 2.49 -15.91 -1.76
CA GLN A 50 1.20 -16.50 -2.10
C GLN A 50 0.33 -15.62 -3.01
N SER A 51 0.74 -14.39 -3.30
CA SER A 51 0.00 -13.52 -4.24
C SER A 51 0.00 -14.10 -5.66
N PRO A 52 -1.06 -13.86 -6.45
CA PRO A 52 -1.12 -14.25 -7.86
C PRO A 52 0.16 -13.87 -8.61
N LYS A 53 0.58 -14.76 -9.51
CA LYS A 53 1.78 -14.53 -10.34
C LYS A 53 1.38 -14.08 -11.72
N VAL A 54 2.07 -13.07 -12.21
CA VAL A 54 1.95 -12.56 -13.57
C VAL A 54 3.31 -12.66 -14.25
N THR A 55 3.27 -12.94 -15.55
CA THR A 55 4.46 -13.08 -16.37
C THR A 55 4.44 -12.02 -17.46
N ILE A 56 5.51 -11.24 -17.55
CA ILE A 56 5.70 -10.22 -18.58
C ILE A 56 6.87 -10.58 -19.49
N THR A 57 6.82 -10.10 -20.73
CA THR A 57 7.99 -10.10 -21.60
C THR A 57 8.82 -8.87 -21.29
N ALA A 58 10.10 -9.08 -20.95
CA ALA A 58 11.06 -8.03 -20.71
C ALA A 58 12.05 -7.93 -21.87
N MET A 59 12.59 -6.74 -22.11
CA MET A 59 13.70 -6.59 -23.03
C MET A 59 14.96 -7.23 -22.43
N PRO A 60 15.69 -8.08 -23.18
CA PRO A 60 16.99 -8.57 -22.77
C PRO A 60 17.96 -7.42 -22.50
N SER A 61 18.82 -7.58 -21.50
CA SER A 61 19.94 -6.65 -21.29
C SER A 61 21.04 -6.88 -22.33
N LYS A 62 21.99 -5.95 -22.42
CA LYS A 62 23.16 -6.14 -23.30
C LYS A 62 23.96 -7.39 -22.93
N ALA A 63 24.14 -7.66 -21.64
CA ALA A 63 24.81 -8.88 -21.18
C ALA A 63 24.06 -10.14 -21.62
N ASP A 64 22.72 -10.13 -21.52
CA ASP A 64 21.90 -11.24 -21.98
C ASP A 64 22.05 -11.47 -23.50
N ILE A 65 22.14 -10.40 -24.29
CA ILE A 65 22.33 -10.48 -25.75
C ILE A 65 23.74 -10.96 -26.11
N ASP A 66 24.76 -10.49 -25.40
CA ASP A 66 26.16 -10.84 -25.64
C ASP A 66 26.41 -12.34 -25.32
N GLU A 67 25.69 -12.90 -24.35
CA GLU A 67 25.80 -14.32 -23.95
C GLU A 67 24.93 -15.26 -24.80
N TYR A 68 23.67 -14.87 -25.09
CA TYR A 68 22.67 -15.78 -25.67
C TYR A 68 22.22 -15.39 -27.10
N GLY A 69 22.64 -14.24 -27.61
CA GLY A 69 22.32 -13.74 -28.96
C GLY A 69 21.06 -12.88 -29.06
N GLN A 70 20.86 -12.25 -30.22
CA GLN A 70 19.82 -11.24 -30.46
C GLN A 70 18.38 -11.79 -30.46
N HIS A 71 18.19 -13.10 -30.56
CA HIS A 71 16.87 -13.73 -30.61
C HIS A 71 16.36 -14.19 -29.23
N LEU A 72 17.00 -13.74 -28.14
CA LEU A 72 16.56 -14.07 -26.80
C LEU A 72 15.25 -13.34 -26.45
N ALA A 73 14.24 -14.11 -26.06
CA ALA A 73 13.07 -13.58 -25.36
C ALA A 73 13.26 -13.77 -23.86
N LYS A 74 13.18 -12.68 -23.09
CA LYS A 74 13.25 -12.73 -21.62
C LYS A 74 11.86 -12.60 -21.05
N SER A 75 11.46 -13.54 -20.21
CA SER A 75 10.25 -13.45 -19.40
C SER A 75 10.61 -13.17 -17.95
N LEU A 76 9.81 -12.33 -17.29
CA LEU A 76 9.88 -12.10 -15.86
C LEU A 76 8.56 -12.52 -15.24
N THR A 77 8.63 -13.29 -14.17
CA THR A 77 7.45 -13.65 -13.36
C THR A 77 7.57 -12.95 -12.02
N GLY A 78 6.51 -12.26 -11.61
CA GLY A 78 6.45 -11.57 -10.34
C GLY A 78 5.05 -11.60 -9.75
N SER A 79 4.89 -11.00 -8.58
CA SER A 79 3.62 -10.95 -7.87
C SER A 79 2.75 -9.82 -8.38
N ASP A 80 1.45 -10.07 -8.43
CA ASP A 80 0.37 -9.10 -8.65
C ASP A 80 -0.40 -9.00 -7.32
N CYS A 81 0.06 -8.08 -6.46
CA CYS A 81 -0.39 -7.98 -5.08
C CYS A 81 -1.71 -7.21 -4.97
N ASP A 82 -1.98 -6.27 -5.88
CA ASP A 82 -3.24 -5.55 -5.96
C ASP A 82 -4.26 -6.13 -6.97
N ARG A 83 -3.94 -7.27 -7.59
CA ARG A 83 -4.82 -8.08 -8.44
C ARG A 83 -5.32 -7.32 -9.68
N ASP A 84 -4.50 -6.42 -10.21
CA ASP A 84 -4.81 -5.63 -11.42
C ASP A 84 -4.26 -6.27 -12.71
N GLY A 85 -3.52 -7.38 -12.59
CA GLY A 85 -2.88 -8.09 -13.69
C GLY A 85 -1.50 -7.57 -14.07
N VAL A 86 -0.95 -6.61 -13.32
CA VAL A 86 0.37 -6.01 -13.55
C VAL A 86 1.37 -6.54 -12.52
N MET A 87 2.63 -6.68 -12.95
CA MET A 87 3.69 -7.13 -12.06
C MET A 87 4.08 -5.99 -11.11
N ASP A 88 3.85 -6.21 -9.82
CA ASP A 88 4.14 -5.25 -8.77
C ASP A 88 5.60 -5.27 -8.33
N ASP A 89 6.10 -4.10 -7.96
CA ASP A 89 7.35 -4.00 -7.21
C ASP A 89 7.12 -4.30 -5.72
N ASN A 90 8.23 -4.52 -5.00
CA ASN A 90 8.20 -4.81 -3.57
C ASN A 90 7.49 -3.71 -2.76
N LYS A 91 7.63 -2.44 -3.16
CA LYS A 91 7.04 -1.30 -2.45
C LYS A 91 5.52 -1.29 -2.59
N THR A 92 5.00 -1.57 -3.79
CA THR A 92 3.56 -1.68 -4.04
C THR A 92 2.95 -2.82 -3.22
N CYS A 93 3.56 -4.01 -3.26
CA CYS A 93 3.09 -5.14 -2.46
C CYS A 93 3.05 -4.85 -0.95
N ASN A 94 4.10 -4.23 -0.39
CA ASN A 94 4.12 -3.82 1.02
C ASN A 94 3.00 -2.82 1.35
N ALA A 95 2.75 -1.88 0.44
CA ALA A 95 1.68 -0.89 0.63
C ALA A 95 0.28 -1.55 0.61
N VAL A 96 0.05 -2.54 -0.26
CA VAL A 96 -1.21 -3.29 -0.30
C VAL A 96 -1.41 -4.09 0.98
N PHE A 97 -0.39 -4.83 1.42
CA PHE A 97 -0.43 -5.57 2.68
C PHE A 97 -0.79 -4.67 3.86
N TYR A 98 -0.13 -3.52 3.97
CA TYR A 98 -0.40 -2.58 5.06
C TYR A 98 -1.81 -1.96 5.00
N LYS A 99 -2.32 -1.66 3.80
CA LYS A 99 -3.70 -1.18 3.64
C LYS A 99 -4.72 -2.25 4.06
N LEU A 100 -4.49 -3.51 3.71
CA LEU A 100 -5.35 -4.63 4.13
C LEU A 100 -5.27 -4.85 5.65
N TRP A 101 -4.07 -4.72 6.22
CA TRP A 101 -3.84 -4.78 7.66
C TRP A 101 -4.65 -3.70 8.41
N LEU A 102 -4.59 -2.44 7.95
CA LEU A 102 -5.40 -1.34 8.50
C LEU A 102 -6.90 -1.55 8.30
N LYS A 103 -7.32 -2.07 7.13
CA LYS A 103 -8.73 -2.33 6.82
C LYS A 103 -9.32 -3.41 7.72
N TYR A 104 -8.58 -4.49 7.95
CA TYR A 104 -9.05 -5.65 8.71
C TYR A 104 -8.74 -5.59 10.21
N ALA A 105 -7.96 -4.59 10.64
CA ALA A 105 -7.60 -4.32 12.02
C ALA A 105 -7.08 -5.57 12.72
N ARG A 106 -6.10 -6.22 12.08
CA ARG A 106 -5.40 -7.39 12.64
C ARG A 106 -4.34 -6.95 13.65
#